data_AF-A0A2S9K9V9-F1
#
_entry.id   AF-A0A2S9K9V9-F1
#
_cell.length_a   1.000
_cell.length_b   1.000
_cell.length_c   1.000
_cell.angle_alpha   90.00
_cell.angle_beta   90.00
_cell.angle_gamma   90.00
#
_symmetry.space_group_name_H-M   'P 1'
#
loop_
_entity.id
_entity.type
_entity.pdbx_description
1 polymer ?
#
loop_
_entity_poly.entity_id
_entity_poly.type
_entity_poly.pdbx_seq_one_letter_code
_entity_poly.pdbx_strand_id
1 'polypeptide(L)'
;KRLPSVYEIGVNFANVDITKEDIPVVPTIHYQMGGIPTNIHGQVVTPDGNGGQAVVNGLYAVGECACVSVHGANRLGTNSLLDLLVFGRAAGNHIVANLDTKAEHKPLPKDAADKTLARLARLDASTTGEYAQDVANDLRATMQQHAGVFRTQASMDEGVRKINAMRQRVANITLKDKSKVFNTARIEALEVDNLIEAAQATMTSAAARHECRGAHTVNDYERGADDAEFPLG
;
A
#
# COMPACT_ATOMS: atom_id res chain seq x y z
N LYS A 1 -11.18 31.88 9.22
CA LYS A 1 -10.90 31.42 10.61
C LYS A 1 -11.00 29.90 10.81
N ARG A 2 -11.92 29.15 10.16
CA ARG A 2 -12.01 27.67 10.34
C ARG A 2 -11.11 26.84 9.43
N LEU A 3 -10.81 27.31 8.21
CA LEU A 3 -10.01 26.59 7.21
C LEU A 3 -8.75 27.39 6.76
N PRO A 4 -7.90 27.87 7.68
CA PRO A 4 -6.74 28.67 7.32
C PRO A 4 -5.77 27.92 6.39
N SER A 5 -5.55 26.63 6.64
CA SER A 5 -4.66 25.80 5.81
C SER A 5 -5.19 25.58 4.40
N VAL A 6 -6.51 25.58 4.19
CA VAL A 6 -7.09 25.46 2.84
C VAL A 6 -6.84 26.73 2.04
N TYR A 7 -6.89 27.90 2.69
CA TYR A 7 -6.53 29.18 2.06
C TYR A 7 -5.06 29.18 1.62
N GLU A 8 -4.15 28.78 2.52
CA GLU A 8 -2.73 28.67 2.20
C GLU A 8 -2.47 27.69 1.05
N ILE A 9 -3.16 26.55 1.02
CA ILE A 9 -3.03 25.57 -0.07
C ILE A 9 -3.50 26.15 -1.40
N GLY A 10 -4.65 26.84 -1.41
CA GLY A 10 -5.18 27.48 -2.61
C GLY A 10 -4.19 28.50 -3.19
N VAL A 11 -3.66 29.38 -2.34
CA VAL A 11 -2.70 30.41 -2.76
C VAL A 11 -1.38 29.80 -3.24
N ASN A 12 -0.82 28.84 -2.49
CA ASN A 12 0.54 28.36 -2.73
C ASN A 12 0.65 27.30 -3.82
N PHE A 13 -0.39 26.47 -4.01
CA PHE A 13 -0.32 25.31 -4.92
C PHE A 13 -1.31 25.36 -6.09
N ALA A 14 -2.41 26.12 -5.95
CA ALA A 14 -3.39 26.28 -7.02
C ALA A 14 -3.40 27.69 -7.64
N ASN A 15 -2.59 28.61 -7.10
CA ASN A 15 -2.59 30.03 -7.48
C ASN A 15 -3.97 30.68 -7.42
N VAL A 16 -4.79 30.27 -6.44
CA VAL A 16 -6.21 30.66 -6.31
C VAL A 16 -6.45 31.32 -4.95
N ASP A 17 -7.11 32.48 -4.97
CA ASP A 17 -7.68 33.07 -3.75
C ASP A 17 -9.06 32.44 -3.50
N ILE A 18 -9.09 31.46 -2.59
CA ILE A 18 -10.29 30.66 -2.27
C ILE A 18 -11.45 31.49 -1.71
N THR A 19 -11.23 32.76 -1.38
CA THR A 19 -12.29 33.69 -0.93
C THR A 19 -12.96 34.42 -2.09
N LYS A 20 -12.42 34.30 -3.30
CA LYS A 20 -12.84 34.99 -4.52
C LYS A 20 -13.22 34.06 -5.66
N GLU A 21 -12.57 32.91 -5.76
CA GLU A 21 -12.78 31.94 -6.82
C GLU A 21 -12.65 30.49 -6.31
N ASP A 22 -13.20 29.54 -7.06
CA ASP A 22 -13.25 28.13 -6.68
C ASP A 22 -11.88 27.44 -6.88
N ILE A 23 -11.57 26.48 -6.00
CA ILE A 23 -10.36 25.65 -6.12
C ILE A 23 -10.60 24.56 -7.18
N PRO A 24 -9.73 24.39 -8.18
CA PRO A 24 -9.80 23.25 -9.08
C PRO A 24 -9.46 21.96 -8.33
N VAL A 25 -10.39 21.00 -8.32
CA VAL A 25 -10.25 19.73 -7.59
C VAL A 25 -10.46 18.53 -8.51
N VAL A 26 -9.76 17.43 -8.20
CA VAL A 26 -9.89 16.15 -8.88
C VAL A 26 -9.71 15.01 -7.85
N PRO A 27 -10.41 13.87 -7.98
CA PRO A 27 -10.16 12.72 -7.13
C PRO A 27 -8.69 12.28 -7.17
N THR A 28 -8.09 12.12 -6.00
CA THR A 28 -6.68 11.70 -5.84
C THR A 28 -6.63 10.54 -4.85
N ILE A 29 -5.74 9.56 -5.09
CA ILE A 29 -5.49 8.47 -4.13
C ILE A 29 -5.15 9.06 -2.76
N HIS A 30 -5.76 8.53 -1.70
CA HIS A 30 -5.69 9.15 -0.37
C HIS A 30 -5.32 8.18 0.75
N TYR A 31 -5.93 6.99 0.78
CA TYR A 31 -5.75 6.04 1.88
C TYR A 31 -5.81 4.60 1.36
N GLN A 32 -4.97 3.73 1.91
CA GLN A 32 -4.99 2.30 1.61
C GLN A 32 -5.77 1.52 2.69
N MET A 33 -7.00 1.09 2.38
CA MET A 33 -7.79 0.26 3.33
C MET A 33 -7.27 -1.18 3.44
N GLY A 34 -6.62 -1.69 2.40
CA GLY A 34 -5.94 -2.98 2.44
C GLY A 34 -4.56 -2.87 3.12
N GLY A 35 -3.97 -4.01 3.44
CA GLY A 35 -2.69 -4.05 4.15
C GLY A 35 -2.38 -5.44 4.68
N ILE A 36 -1.43 -5.50 5.61
CA ILE A 36 -1.02 -6.71 6.30
C ILE A 36 -2.16 -7.16 7.23
N PRO A 37 -2.76 -8.35 7.05
CA PRO A 37 -3.87 -8.80 7.89
C PRO A 37 -3.45 -8.93 9.35
N THR A 38 -4.24 -8.39 10.26
CA THR A 38 -3.97 -8.47 11.70
C THR A 38 -5.21 -8.80 12.51
N ASN A 39 -5.00 -9.39 13.69
CA ASN A 39 -6.05 -9.45 14.71
C ASN A 39 -6.16 -8.11 15.47
N ILE A 40 -7.11 -8.01 16.40
CA ILE A 40 -7.32 -6.79 17.21
C ILE A 40 -6.15 -6.40 18.12
N HIS A 41 -5.18 -7.31 18.31
CA HIS A 41 -3.96 -7.08 19.07
C HIS A 41 -2.79 -6.65 18.18
N GLY A 42 -3.04 -6.41 16.89
CA GLY A 42 -2.02 -6.02 15.91
C GLY A 42 -1.10 -7.16 15.49
N GLN A 43 -1.33 -8.40 15.94
CA GLN A 43 -0.53 -9.54 15.49
C GLN A 43 -0.87 -9.86 14.05
N VAL A 44 0.16 -10.08 13.23
CA VAL A 44 -0.04 -10.48 11.82
C VAL A 44 -0.64 -11.88 11.76
N VAL A 45 -1.60 -12.08 10.89
CA VAL A 45 -2.28 -13.36 10.67
C VAL A 45 -2.20 -13.80 9.20
N THR A 46 -2.15 -15.10 8.98
CA THR A 46 -2.21 -15.72 7.64
C THR A 46 -3.29 -16.80 7.61
N PRO A 47 -3.82 -17.16 6.44
CA PRO A 47 -4.71 -18.32 6.31
C PRO A 47 -4.04 -19.59 6.85
N ASP A 48 -4.77 -20.42 7.61
CA ASP A 48 -4.26 -21.68 8.17
C ASP A 48 -4.47 -22.91 7.27
N GLY A 49 -5.10 -22.72 6.10
CA GLY A 49 -5.44 -23.79 5.15
C GLY A 49 -6.76 -24.51 5.44
N ASN A 50 -7.38 -24.28 6.61
CA ASN A 50 -8.64 -24.90 7.05
C ASN A 50 -9.80 -23.89 7.16
N GLY A 51 -9.65 -22.72 6.54
CA GLY A 51 -10.62 -21.62 6.60
C GLY A 51 -10.49 -20.72 7.84
N GLY A 52 -9.48 -20.96 8.69
CA GLY A 52 -9.14 -20.13 9.83
C GLY A 52 -7.93 -19.22 9.58
N GLN A 53 -7.47 -18.60 10.67
CA GLN A 53 -6.32 -17.71 10.69
C GLN A 53 -5.30 -18.19 11.72
N ALA A 54 -4.03 -18.20 11.34
CA ALA A 54 -2.90 -18.49 12.20
C ALA A 54 -2.05 -17.25 12.43
N VAL A 55 -1.61 -17.03 13.67
CA VAL A 55 -0.74 -15.91 14.04
C VAL A 55 0.69 -16.15 13.55
N VAL A 56 1.28 -15.12 12.93
CA VAL A 56 2.72 -15.06 12.64
C VAL A 56 3.44 -14.56 13.89
N ASN A 57 4.01 -15.48 14.64
CA ASN A 57 4.67 -15.19 15.92
C ASN A 57 5.80 -14.16 15.75
N GLY A 58 5.77 -13.12 16.58
CA GLY A 58 6.79 -12.06 16.61
C GLY A 58 6.60 -10.96 15.57
N LEU A 59 5.56 -11.02 14.72
CA LEU A 59 5.29 -9.99 13.73
C LEU A 59 3.98 -9.25 14.04
N TYR A 60 4.05 -7.92 14.07
CA TYR A 60 2.92 -7.03 14.31
C TYR A 60 2.82 -5.98 13.21
N ALA A 61 1.60 -5.51 12.93
CA ALA A 61 1.34 -4.36 12.07
C ALA A 61 0.22 -3.50 12.68
N VAL A 62 0.37 -2.18 12.60
CA VAL A 62 -0.60 -1.19 13.13
C VAL A 62 -0.69 0.01 12.21
N GLY A 63 -1.84 0.69 12.21
CA GLY A 63 -2.08 1.84 11.35
C GLY A 63 -2.35 1.46 9.89
N GLU A 64 -2.07 2.37 8.98
CA GLU A 64 -2.44 2.22 7.55
C GLU A 64 -1.75 1.06 6.83
N CYS A 65 -0.62 0.54 7.34
CA CYS A 65 -0.03 -0.67 6.76
C CYS A 65 -0.76 -1.96 7.16
N ALA A 66 -1.64 -1.90 8.15
CA ALA A 66 -2.39 -3.04 8.67
C ALA A 66 -3.81 -3.11 8.10
N CYS A 67 -4.35 -4.33 8.08
CA CYS A 67 -5.72 -4.63 7.71
C CYS A 67 -6.34 -5.44 8.85
N VAL A 68 -6.87 -4.74 9.86
CA VAL A 68 -7.50 -5.38 11.03
C VAL A 68 -8.79 -6.16 10.69
N SER A 69 -9.77 -5.68 9.90
CA SER A 69 -9.99 -4.40 9.22
C SER A 69 -11.17 -3.65 9.83
N VAL A 70 -10.96 -2.42 10.27
CA VAL A 70 -12.04 -1.52 10.74
C VAL A 70 -12.55 -0.57 9.67
N HIS A 71 -11.92 -0.57 8.49
CA HIS A 71 -12.27 0.32 7.37
C HIS A 71 -13.02 -0.41 6.25
N GLY A 72 -12.96 -1.74 6.21
CA GLY A 72 -13.62 -2.53 5.18
C GLY A 72 -13.29 -2.03 3.77
N ALA A 73 -14.31 -1.83 2.95
CA ALA A 73 -14.17 -1.33 1.59
C ALA A 73 -14.22 0.20 1.46
N ASN A 74 -14.49 0.94 2.55
CA ASN A 74 -14.54 2.40 2.54
C ASN A 74 -14.31 2.97 3.94
N ARG A 75 -13.17 3.64 4.12
CA ARG A 75 -12.86 4.32 5.37
C ARG A 75 -13.77 5.54 5.59
N LEU A 76 -14.30 5.67 6.81
CA LEU A 76 -14.96 6.92 7.24
C LEU A 76 -13.93 7.99 7.61
N GLY A 77 -14.25 9.25 7.31
CA GLY A 77 -13.39 10.39 7.61
C GLY A 77 -12.93 10.39 9.08
N THR A 78 -11.67 10.78 9.32
CA THR A 78 -11.02 10.83 10.66
C THR A 78 -10.78 9.49 11.37
N ASN A 79 -11.38 8.37 10.94
CA ASN A 79 -11.18 7.08 11.62
C ASN A 79 -9.75 6.54 11.51
N SER A 80 -8.92 7.02 10.58
CA SER A 80 -7.51 6.61 10.48
C SER A 80 -6.69 7.05 11.69
N LEU A 81 -6.94 8.25 12.24
CA LEU A 81 -6.23 8.70 13.44
C LEU A 81 -6.67 7.93 14.68
N LEU A 82 -7.95 7.58 14.75
CA LEU A 82 -8.48 6.72 15.81
C LEU A 82 -7.85 5.33 15.76
N ASP A 83 -7.75 4.73 14.57
CA ASP A 83 -7.08 3.45 14.32
C ASP A 83 -5.62 3.47 14.84
N LEU A 84 -4.83 4.48 14.44
CA LEU A 84 -3.45 4.64 14.90
C LEU A 84 -3.32 4.59 16.43
N LEU A 85 -4.15 5.35 17.14
CA LEU A 85 -4.10 5.44 18.60
C LEU A 85 -4.60 4.15 19.28
N VAL A 86 -5.71 3.59 18.80
CA VAL A 86 -6.36 2.44 19.43
C VAL A 86 -5.53 1.17 19.19
N PHE A 87 -5.20 0.85 17.95
CA PHE A 87 -4.50 -0.40 17.63
C PHE A 87 -3.00 -0.32 17.95
N GLY A 88 -2.39 0.86 17.86
CA GLY A 88 -1.04 1.08 18.38
C GLY A 88 -0.95 0.77 19.88
N ARG A 89 -1.90 1.28 20.68
CA ARG A 89 -1.99 0.99 22.12
C ARG A 89 -2.33 -0.48 22.39
N ALA A 90 -3.27 -1.06 21.64
CA ALA A 90 -3.66 -2.45 21.81
C ALA A 90 -2.48 -3.41 21.56
N ALA A 91 -1.70 -3.18 20.51
CA ALA A 91 -0.49 -3.94 20.21
C ALA A 91 0.56 -3.80 21.32
N GLY A 92 0.82 -2.57 21.78
CA GLY A 92 1.75 -2.32 22.89
C GLY A 92 1.35 -3.06 24.18
N ASN A 93 0.07 -2.97 24.57
CA ASN A 93 -0.46 -3.68 25.73
C ASN A 93 -0.33 -5.20 25.58
N HIS A 94 -0.65 -5.73 24.38
CA HIS A 94 -0.56 -7.15 24.11
C HIS A 94 0.89 -7.65 24.17
N ILE A 95 1.83 -6.92 23.60
CA ILE A 95 3.26 -7.26 23.66
C ILE A 95 3.72 -7.32 25.11
N VAL A 96 3.42 -6.31 25.93
CA VAL A 96 3.83 -6.28 27.34
C VAL A 96 3.21 -7.44 28.14
N ALA A 97 1.95 -7.76 27.90
CA ALA A 97 1.25 -8.83 28.60
C ALA A 97 1.74 -10.25 28.24
N ASN A 98 2.30 -10.43 27.04
CA ASN A 98 2.69 -11.74 26.51
C ASN A 98 4.20 -11.90 26.30
N LEU A 99 5.01 -10.89 26.63
CA LEU A 99 6.45 -10.99 26.57
C LEU A 99 6.97 -11.78 27.76
N ASP A 100 7.47 -13.00 27.50
CA ASP A 100 8.29 -13.70 28.47
C ASP A 100 9.71 -13.12 28.45
N THR A 101 10.04 -12.33 29.47
CA THR A 101 11.34 -11.66 29.60
C THR A 101 12.50 -12.64 29.85
N LYS A 102 12.19 -13.91 30.16
CA LYS A 102 13.18 -14.97 30.36
C LYS A 102 13.32 -15.89 29.14
N ALA A 103 12.42 -15.78 28.17
CA ALA A 103 12.48 -16.61 26.96
C ALA A 103 13.63 -16.14 26.05
N GLU A 104 14.44 -17.10 25.59
CA GLU A 104 15.44 -16.85 24.56
C GLU A 104 14.79 -16.96 23.16
N HIS A 105 15.26 -16.11 22.24
CA HIS A 105 14.89 -16.26 20.83
C HIS A 105 15.48 -17.55 20.26
N LYS A 106 14.72 -18.22 19.39
CA LYS A 106 15.24 -19.35 18.63
C LYS A 106 16.45 -18.90 17.80
N PRO A 107 17.49 -19.74 17.66
CA PRO A 107 18.60 -19.44 16.75
C PRO A 107 18.08 -19.14 15.35
N LEU A 108 18.57 -18.06 14.75
CA LEU A 108 18.24 -17.72 13.38
C LEU A 108 18.91 -18.72 12.40
N PRO A 109 18.24 -19.03 11.28
CA PRO A 109 18.91 -19.69 10.16
C PRO A 109 20.18 -18.92 9.73
N LYS A 110 21.19 -19.64 9.22
CA LYS A 110 22.46 -19.03 8.78
C LYS A 110 22.26 -18.01 7.66
N ASP A 111 21.24 -18.21 6.84
CA ASP A 111 20.85 -17.44 5.67
C ASP A 111 19.71 -16.44 5.97
N ALA A 112 19.40 -16.17 7.24
CA ALA A 112 18.25 -15.34 7.64
C ALA A 112 18.28 -13.92 7.03
N ALA A 113 19.46 -13.39 6.75
CA ALA A 113 19.64 -12.06 6.16
C ALA A 113 19.78 -12.07 4.63
N ASP A 114 19.97 -13.23 4.00
CA ASP A 114 20.41 -13.34 2.61
C ASP A 114 19.42 -12.69 1.64
N LYS A 115 18.11 -12.90 1.85
CA LYS A 115 17.06 -12.29 1.02
C LYS A 115 17.07 -10.76 1.10
N THR A 116 17.25 -10.20 2.30
CA THR A 116 17.29 -8.75 2.51
C THR A 116 18.56 -8.15 1.90
N LEU A 117 19.70 -8.81 2.11
CA LEU A 117 20.99 -8.37 1.57
C LEU A 117 21.08 -8.52 0.05
N ALA A 118 20.41 -9.51 -0.55
CA ALA A 118 20.43 -9.72 -1.99
C ALA A 118 19.89 -8.53 -2.79
N ARG A 119 18.85 -7.84 -2.29
CA ARG A 119 18.31 -6.62 -2.93
C ARG A 119 19.34 -5.50 -2.98
N LEU A 120 20.03 -5.27 -1.85
CA LEU A 120 21.10 -4.29 -1.77
C LEU A 120 22.30 -4.67 -2.64
N ALA A 121 22.73 -5.93 -2.56
CA ALA A 121 23.86 -6.44 -3.33
C ALA A 121 23.63 -6.32 -4.84
N ARG A 122 22.39 -6.58 -5.32
CA ARG A 122 22.00 -6.37 -6.73
C ARG A 122 22.21 -4.92 -7.15
N LEU A 123 21.76 -3.96 -6.33
CA LEU A 123 21.90 -2.53 -6.63
C LEU A 123 23.36 -2.06 -6.56
N ASP A 124 24.15 -2.56 -5.62
CA ASP A 124 25.57 -2.21 -5.52
C ASP A 124 26.37 -2.80 -6.69
N ALA A 125 26.03 -4.02 -7.15
CA ALA A 125 26.66 -4.68 -8.28
C ALA A 125 26.18 -4.20 -9.66
N SER A 126 25.09 -3.44 -9.73
CA SER A 126 24.52 -2.98 -11.00
C SER A 126 25.49 -2.03 -11.73
N THR A 127 25.68 -2.24 -13.03
CA THR A 127 26.57 -1.40 -13.87
C THR A 127 25.82 -0.75 -15.03
N THR A 128 24.80 -1.43 -15.54
CA THR A 128 23.90 -0.98 -16.59
C THR A 128 22.45 -1.19 -16.13
N GLY A 129 21.51 -0.49 -16.75
CA GLY A 129 20.11 -0.57 -16.37
C GLY A 129 19.38 0.76 -16.44
N GLU A 130 18.18 0.78 -15.89
CA GLU A 130 17.29 1.94 -15.90
C GLU A 130 17.44 2.80 -14.65
N TYR A 131 17.08 4.08 -14.74
CA TYR A 131 17.02 4.97 -13.60
C TYR A 131 15.75 4.71 -12.78
N ALA A 132 15.88 4.64 -11.45
CA ALA A 132 14.79 4.24 -10.57
C ALA A 132 13.53 5.10 -10.72
N GLN A 133 13.67 6.43 -10.84
CA GLN A 133 12.51 7.31 -10.94
C GLN A 133 11.78 7.19 -12.29
N ASP A 134 12.48 6.86 -13.37
CA ASP A 134 11.82 6.63 -14.67
C ASP A 134 10.91 5.40 -14.58
N VAL A 135 11.42 4.31 -13.98
CA VAL A 135 10.64 3.10 -13.71
C VAL A 135 9.48 3.39 -12.74
N ALA A 136 9.72 4.20 -11.70
CA ALA A 136 8.68 4.62 -10.75
C ALA A 136 7.58 5.46 -11.42
N ASN A 137 7.93 6.36 -12.34
CA ASN A 137 7.00 7.19 -13.09
C ASN A 137 6.07 6.33 -13.95
N ASP A 138 6.64 5.36 -14.68
CA ASP A 138 5.86 4.44 -15.52
C ASP A 138 4.96 3.53 -14.67
N LEU A 139 5.43 3.09 -13.51
CA LEU A 139 4.64 2.34 -12.56
C LEU A 139 3.43 3.18 -12.06
N ARG A 140 3.68 4.43 -11.66
CA ARG A 140 2.62 5.36 -11.21
C ARG A 140 1.62 5.66 -12.32
N ALA A 141 2.09 5.90 -13.54
CA ALA A 141 1.22 6.14 -14.70
C ALA A 141 0.33 4.93 -15.00
N THR A 142 0.90 3.72 -14.94
CA THR A 142 0.15 2.46 -15.13
C THR A 142 -0.91 2.30 -14.05
N MET A 143 -0.57 2.50 -12.78
CA MET A 143 -1.54 2.43 -11.68
C MET A 143 -2.62 3.51 -11.82
N GLN A 144 -2.27 4.75 -12.17
CA GLN A 144 -3.23 5.83 -12.34
C GLN A 144 -4.25 5.53 -13.45
N GLN A 145 -3.81 4.90 -14.54
CA GLN A 145 -4.64 4.53 -15.68
C GLN A 145 -5.57 3.34 -15.37
N HIS A 146 -5.06 2.31 -14.68
CA HIS A 146 -5.76 1.03 -14.54
C HIS A 146 -6.34 0.77 -13.14
N ALA A 147 -5.94 1.54 -12.12
CA ALA A 147 -6.45 1.51 -10.74
C ALA A 147 -7.14 2.82 -10.34
N GLY A 148 -7.62 3.59 -11.32
CA GLY A 148 -8.39 4.82 -11.09
C GLY A 148 -9.76 4.57 -10.45
N VAL A 149 -10.55 5.63 -10.28
CA VAL A 149 -11.89 5.55 -9.66
C VAL A 149 -12.79 4.59 -10.44
N PHE A 150 -12.96 4.86 -11.74
CA PHE A 150 -13.78 4.05 -12.65
C PHE A 150 -12.94 3.01 -13.36
N ARG A 151 -13.40 1.76 -13.32
CA ARG A 151 -12.69 0.60 -13.86
C ARG A 151 -13.64 -0.25 -14.71
N THR A 152 -13.06 -1.00 -15.62
CA THR A 152 -13.69 -2.15 -16.28
C THR A 152 -12.80 -3.36 -16.04
N GLN A 153 -13.34 -4.57 -16.09
CA GLN A 153 -12.56 -5.79 -15.95
C GLN A 153 -11.44 -5.83 -16.99
N ALA A 154 -11.75 -5.48 -18.24
CA ALA A 154 -10.75 -5.42 -19.31
C ALA A 154 -9.59 -4.45 -18.99
N SER A 155 -9.89 -3.27 -18.43
CA SER A 155 -8.85 -2.31 -18.02
C SER A 155 -8.01 -2.85 -16.85
N MET A 156 -8.63 -3.51 -15.88
CA MET A 156 -7.92 -4.11 -14.75
C MET A 156 -7.01 -5.27 -15.18
N ASP A 157 -7.49 -6.15 -16.05
CA ASP A 157 -6.71 -7.26 -16.62
C ASP A 157 -5.50 -6.76 -17.41
N GLU A 158 -5.66 -5.69 -18.19
CA GLU A 158 -4.54 -5.01 -18.84
C GLU A 158 -3.55 -4.45 -17.83
N GLY A 159 -4.04 -3.79 -16.77
CA GLY A 159 -3.21 -3.27 -15.70
C GLY A 159 -2.41 -4.37 -14.99
N VAL A 160 -3.02 -5.53 -14.68
CA VAL A 160 -2.32 -6.70 -14.13
C VAL A 160 -1.18 -7.13 -15.04
N ARG A 161 -1.43 -7.28 -16.35
CA ARG A 161 -0.39 -7.66 -17.31
C ARG A 161 0.76 -6.64 -17.34
N LYS A 162 0.45 -5.34 -17.39
CA LYS A 162 1.47 -4.27 -17.43
C LYS A 162 2.28 -4.22 -16.14
N ILE A 163 1.64 -4.28 -14.97
CA ILE A 163 2.34 -4.29 -13.68
C ILE A 163 3.23 -5.52 -13.55
N ASN A 164 2.77 -6.71 -13.97
CA ASN A 164 3.62 -7.91 -13.96
C ASN A 164 4.85 -7.75 -14.87
N ALA A 165 4.70 -7.12 -16.04
CA ALA A 165 5.82 -6.84 -16.94
C ALA A 165 6.83 -5.83 -16.34
N MET A 166 6.37 -4.88 -15.51
CA MET A 166 7.24 -3.90 -14.85
C MET A 166 8.27 -4.54 -13.90
N ARG A 167 8.00 -5.75 -13.36
CA ARG A 167 8.96 -6.45 -12.48
C ARG A 167 10.33 -6.62 -13.12
N GLN A 168 10.37 -6.91 -14.41
CA GLN A 168 11.64 -7.09 -15.13
C GLN A 168 12.43 -5.79 -15.19
N ARG A 169 11.74 -4.65 -15.36
CA ARG A 169 12.37 -3.31 -15.36
C ARG A 169 12.86 -2.93 -13.98
N VAL A 170 12.08 -3.19 -12.93
CA VAL A 170 12.49 -2.98 -11.52
C VAL A 170 13.73 -3.79 -11.17
N ALA A 171 13.79 -5.06 -11.60
CA ALA A 171 14.97 -5.90 -11.40
C ALA A 171 16.22 -5.40 -12.15
N ASN A 172 16.03 -4.60 -13.20
CA ASN A 172 17.09 -4.00 -14.03
C ASN A 172 17.37 -2.52 -13.69
N ILE A 173 16.95 -2.04 -12.52
CA ILE A 173 17.33 -0.70 -12.04
C ILE A 173 18.82 -0.67 -11.73
N THR A 174 19.46 0.45 -12.07
CA THR A 174 20.87 0.69 -11.76
C THR A 174 21.11 1.95 -10.94
N LEU A 175 22.06 1.87 -10.00
CA LEU A 175 22.57 3.03 -9.26
C LEU A 175 23.84 3.57 -9.93
N LYS A 176 23.79 4.81 -10.41
CA LYS A 176 25.00 5.51 -10.89
C LYS A 176 25.89 5.94 -9.72
N ASP A 177 25.29 6.52 -8.68
CA ASP A 177 25.99 6.83 -7.44
C ASP A 177 26.04 5.60 -6.52
N LYS A 178 27.26 5.11 -6.24
CA LYS A 178 27.52 3.99 -5.31
C LYS A 178 27.97 4.45 -3.93
N SER A 179 28.01 5.76 -3.67
CA SER A 179 28.40 6.33 -2.38
C SER A 179 27.59 5.69 -1.24
N LYS A 180 28.22 5.49 -0.08
CA LYS A 180 27.57 4.86 1.09
C LYS A 180 26.92 5.87 2.03
N VAL A 181 27.34 7.13 1.97
CA VAL A 181 26.90 8.18 2.90
C VAL A 181 25.78 8.98 2.25
N PHE A 182 24.61 8.96 2.87
CA PHE A 182 23.45 9.78 2.47
C PHE A 182 23.07 9.68 0.98
N ASN A 183 23.09 8.47 0.44
CA ASN A 183 22.75 8.24 -0.96
C ASN A 183 21.24 8.02 -1.11
N THR A 184 20.52 9.09 -1.48
CA THR A 184 19.06 9.06 -1.68
C THR A 184 18.66 8.22 -2.88
N ALA A 185 19.47 8.17 -3.95
CA ALA A 185 19.19 7.34 -5.11
C ALA A 185 19.10 5.84 -4.76
N ARG A 186 19.91 5.37 -3.80
CA ARG A 186 19.79 4.01 -3.25
C ARG A 186 18.46 3.79 -2.54
N ILE A 187 18.04 4.75 -1.72
CA ILE A 187 16.77 4.67 -0.97
C ILE A 187 15.61 4.60 -1.95
N GLU A 188 15.56 5.51 -2.92
CA GLU A 188 14.54 5.55 -3.97
C GLU A 188 14.47 4.25 -4.76
N ALA A 189 15.60 3.66 -5.14
CA ALA A 189 15.62 2.36 -5.84
C ALA A 189 15.04 1.22 -4.98
N LEU A 190 15.34 1.20 -3.68
CA LEU A 190 14.77 0.22 -2.74
C LEU A 190 13.27 0.46 -2.50
N GLU A 191 12.81 1.70 -2.56
CA GLU A 191 11.39 2.04 -2.49
C GLU A 191 10.63 1.56 -3.72
N VAL A 192 11.22 1.64 -4.92
CA VAL A 192 10.60 1.09 -6.14
C VAL A 192 10.38 -0.42 -6.05
N ASP A 193 11.32 -1.16 -5.47
CA ASP A 193 11.13 -2.58 -5.15
C ASP A 193 9.91 -2.82 -4.23
N ASN A 194 9.58 -1.89 -3.33
CA ASN A 194 8.40 -2.03 -2.47
C ASN A 194 7.12 -1.60 -3.22
N LEU A 195 7.20 -0.54 -4.02
CA LEU A 195 6.08 -0.04 -4.82
C LEU A 195 5.55 -1.09 -5.79
N ILE A 196 6.43 -1.89 -6.43
CA ILE A 196 5.99 -2.94 -7.35
C ILE A 196 5.20 -4.06 -6.64
N GLU A 197 5.58 -4.42 -5.41
CA GLU A 197 4.84 -5.41 -4.62
C GLU A 197 3.44 -4.92 -4.26
N ALA A 198 3.34 -3.66 -3.80
CA ALA A 198 2.05 -3.04 -3.47
C ALA A 198 1.16 -2.88 -4.72
N ALA A 199 1.74 -2.44 -5.84
CA ALA A 199 1.04 -2.27 -7.11
C ALA A 199 0.50 -3.61 -7.63
N GLN A 200 1.32 -4.67 -7.59
CA GLN A 200 0.91 -5.99 -8.05
C GLN A 200 -0.19 -6.58 -7.16
N ALA A 201 -0.05 -6.49 -5.84
CA ALA A 201 -1.07 -6.94 -4.90
C ALA A 201 -2.39 -6.20 -5.13
N THR A 202 -2.33 -4.88 -5.35
CA THR A 202 -3.51 -4.04 -5.62
C THR A 202 -4.20 -4.44 -6.91
N MET A 203 -3.47 -4.47 -8.04
CA MET A 203 -4.06 -4.79 -9.34
C MET A 203 -4.61 -6.21 -9.40
N THR A 204 -3.87 -7.18 -8.86
CA THR A 204 -4.31 -8.57 -8.84
C THR A 204 -5.57 -8.73 -8.00
N SER A 205 -5.63 -8.08 -6.83
CA SER A 205 -6.82 -8.13 -5.95
C SER A 205 -8.02 -7.41 -6.57
N ALA A 206 -7.79 -6.29 -7.24
CA ALA A 206 -8.85 -5.54 -7.92
C ALA A 206 -9.45 -6.36 -9.08
N ALA A 207 -8.61 -6.96 -9.93
CA ALA A 207 -9.07 -7.78 -11.05
C ALA A 207 -9.75 -9.09 -10.61
N ALA A 208 -9.41 -9.62 -9.44
CA ALA A 208 -9.99 -10.86 -8.92
C ALA A 208 -11.38 -10.67 -8.26
N ARG A 209 -11.78 -9.42 -7.96
CA ARG A 209 -13.05 -9.13 -7.29
C ARG A 209 -14.12 -8.76 -8.32
N HIS A 210 -15.06 -9.68 -8.56
CA HIS A 210 -16.14 -9.49 -9.53
C HIS A 210 -17.44 -9.00 -8.87
N GLU A 211 -17.35 -7.92 -8.09
CA GLU A 211 -18.46 -7.19 -7.46
C GLU A 211 -18.06 -5.72 -7.35
N CYS A 212 -19.00 -4.84 -7.07
CA CYS A 212 -18.70 -3.50 -6.59
C CYS A 212 -18.88 -3.46 -5.06
N ARG A 213 -18.02 -2.73 -4.35
CA ARG A 213 -18.17 -2.53 -2.90
C ARG A 213 -17.35 -1.35 -2.43
N GLY A 214 -18.00 -0.35 -1.83
CA GLY A 214 -17.30 0.83 -1.28
C GLY A 214 -16.46 1.54 -2.34
N ALA A 215 -15.15 1.67 -2.10
CA ALA A 215 -14.21 2.32 -3.02
C ALA A 215 -13.78 1.44 -4.22
N HIS A 216 -14.27 0.20 -4.31
CA HIS A 216 -14.07 -0.66 -5.47
C HIS A 216 -15.31 -0.59 -6.37
N THR A 217 -15.22 0.19 -7.44
CA THR A 217 -16.29 0.36 -8.43
C THR A 217 -15.77 -0.07 -9.79
N VAL A 218 -16.50 -0.97 -10.43
CA VAL A 218 -16.21 -1.56 -11.73
C VAL A 218 -17.50 -1.53 -12.54
N ASN A 219 -17.48 -0.80 -13.65
CA ASN A 219 -18.67 -0.52 -14.46
C ASN A 219 -19.36 -1.81 -14.95
N ASP A 220 -18.60 -2.87 -15.19
CA ASP A 220 -19.10 -4.16 -15.68
C ASP A 220 -19.91 -4.93 -14.62
N TYR A 221 -19.80 -4.55 -13.34
CA TYR A 221 -20.42 -5.24 -12.20
C TYR A 221 -21.43 -4.38 -11.45
N GLU A 222 -21.82 -3.22 -11.99
CA GLU A 222 -22.83 -2.36 -11.36
C GLU A 222 -24.19 -3.06 -11.26
N ARG A 223 -24.79 -2.96 -10.08
CA ARG A 223 -26.09 -3.55 -9.76
C ARG A 223 -27.03 -2.52 -9.15
N GLY A 224 -28.33 -2.81 -9.21
CA GLY A 224 -29.36 -1.97 -8.61
C GLY A 224 -29.25 -1.89 -7.09
N ALA A 225 -29.89 -0.89 -6.49
CA ALA A 225 -29.94 -0.73 -5.02
C ALA A 225 -30.67 -1.88 -4.31
N ASP A 226 -31.46 -2.63 -5.05
CA ASP A 226 -32.31 -3.74 -4.62
C ASP A 226 -31.68 -5.13 -4.84
N ASP A 227 -30.45 -5.20 -5.37
CA ASP A 227 -29.74 -6.47 -5.49
C ASP A 227 -29.47 -7.08 -4.10
N ALA A 228 -29.79 -8.37 -3.95
CA ALA A 228 -29.77 -9.05 -2.66
C ALA A 228 -28.37 -9.33 -2.11
N GLU A 229 -27.36 -9.39 -2.98
CA GLU A 229 -25.98 -9.73 -2.61
C GLU A 229 -25.05 -8.51 -2.69
N PHE A 230 -25.27 -7.67 -3.71
CA PHE A 230 -24.40 -6.53 -4.02
C PHE A 230 -25.22 -5.25 -4.37
N PRO A 231 -25.90 -4.64 -3.38
CA PRO A 231 -26.73 -3.46 -3.61
C PRO A 231 -25.89 -2.22 -3.93
N LEU A 232 -26.27 -1.52 -5.01
CA LEU A 232 -25.51 -0.41 -5.64
C LEU A 232 -24.18 -0.85 -6.24
N GLY A 233 -24.08 -2.15 -6.53
CA GLY A 233 -22.85 -2.78 -6.98
C GLY A 233 -22.37 -3.86 -6.04
#